data_AF-A0A9X2H0S5-F1
#
_entry.id   AF-A0A9X2H0S5-F1
#
_cell.length_a   1.000
_cell.length_b   1.000
_cell.length_c   1.000
_cell.angle_alpha   90.00
_cell.angle_beta   90.00
_cell.angle_gamma   90.00
#
_symmetry.space_group_name_H-M   'P 1'
#
loop_
_entity.id
_entity.type
_entity.pdbx_description
1 polymer ?
#
loop_
_entity_poly.entity_id
_entity_poly.type
_entity_poly.pdbx_seq_one_letter_code
_entity_poly.pdbx_strand_id
1 'polypeptide(L)'
;MPTRTVDPHFSRVSWAVVVALLVCSILVGLEPLISPLTAYAPVLAVPAAAGLPALIPPLRLTPLGGSTWGFWAADVAGVLVMLAAAFVLLRAGDRRRPNPSILRAFGRGVGVTVLAVIAGNLVRGVFSSFAVHMDFGTYLGTTAANIAVSALFGAAVGLIVGVAAAVVAAVAGRRLAASDPEASGPEASDPAASDPAASAPVSSAATEAPADTNPAVTESAPADARG
;
A
#
# COMPACT_ATOMS: atom_id res chain seq x y z
N MET A 1 -21.61 10.49 -30.01
CA MET A 1 -20.53 10.29 -29.04
C MET A 1 -21.02 9.31 -27.98
N PRO A 2 -20.43 8.11 -27.83
CA PRO A 2 -20.80 7.21 -26.76
C PRO A 2 -20.39 7.83 -25.42
N THR A 3 -21.37 8.25 -24.62
CA THR A 3 -21.16 8.63 -23.22
C THR A 3 -20.83 7.38 -22.43
N ARG A 4 -19.52 7.12 -22.28
CA ARG A 4 -19.01 6.09 -21.37
C ARG A 4 -19.41 6.51 -19.96
N THR A 5 -20.51 5.96 -19.44
CA THR A 5 -20.90 6.07 -18.04
C THR A 5 -19.77 5.46 -17.22
N VAL A 6 -18.92 6.31 -16.65
CA VAL A 6 -17.89 5.89 -15.71
C VAL A 6 -18.64 5.52 -14.44
N ASP A 7 -18.96 4.24 -14.28
CA ASP A 7 -19.50 3.79 -13.02
C ASP A 7 -18.47 4.05 -11.92
N PRO A 8 -18.80 4.85 -10.89
CA PRO A 8 -17.86 5.27 -9.87
C PRO A 8 -17.63 4.18 -8.81
N HIS A 9 -17.64 2.91 -9.21
CA HIS A 9 -17.56 1.80 -8.27
C HIS A 9 -16.14 1.69 -7.69
N PHE A 10 -16.03 2.01 -6.41
CA PHE A 10 -14.83 1.78 -5.60
C PHE A 10 -14.63 0.26 -5.45
N SER A 11 -13.45 -0.25 -5.81
CA SER A 11 -13.24 -1.70 -5.86
C SER A 11 -13.35 -2.33 -4.47
N ARG A 12 -13.80 -3.59 -4.39
CA ARG A 12 -13.90 -4.33 -3.11
C ARG A 12 -12.57 -4.40 -2.37
N VAL A 13 -11.46 -4.51 -3.11
CA VAL A 13 -10.10 -4.51 -2.56
C VAL A 13 -9.80 -3.15 -1.91
N SER A 14 -10.14 -2.05 -2.57
CA SER A 14 -9.96 -0.70 -2.01
C SER A 14 -10.81 -0.48 -0.75
N TRP A 15 -12.07 -0.96 -0.75
CA TRP A 15 -12.90 -0.96 0.46
C TRP A 15 -12.27 -1.75 1.61
N ALA A 16 -11.72 -2.93 1.32
CA ALA A 16 -11.08 -3.76 2.34
C ALA A 16 -9.91 -3.04 3.02
N VAL A 17 -9.10 -2.28 2.26
CA VAL A 17 -8.00 -1.48 2.81
C VAL A 17 -8.52 -0.39 3.74
N VAL A 18 -9.53 0.39 3.31
CA VAL A 18 -10.10 1.48 4.12
C VAL A 18 -10.75 0.94 5.39
N VAL A 19 -11.51 -0.15 5.29
CA VAL A 19 -12.14 -0.80 6.45
C VAL A 19 -11.10 -1.36 7.41
N ALA A 20 -10.05 -2.02 6.90
CA ALA A 20 -8.97 -2.54 7.74
C ALA A 20 -8.26 -1.41 8.50
N LEU A 21 -7.97 -0.28 7.84
CA LEU A 21 -7.39 0.90 8.49
C LEU A 21 -8.30 1.46 9.59
N LEU A 22 -9.60 1.58 9.31
CA LEU A 22 -10.57 2.03 10.31
C LEU A 22 -10.63 1.09 11.51
N VAL A 23 -10.70 -0.23 11.27
CA VAL A 23 -10.68 -1.24 12.34
C VAL A 23 -9.39 -1.15 13.15
N CYS A 24 -8.22 -1.07 12.50
CA CYS A 24 -6.95 -0.88 13.21
C CYS A 24 -6.97 0.39 14.07
N SER A 25 -7.50 1.51 13.54
CA SER A 25 -7.59 2.79 14.28
C SER A 25 -8.46 2.66 15.52
N ILE A 26 -9.58 1.96 15.41
CA ILE A 26 -10.47 1.67 16.54
C ILE A 26 -9.73 0.79 17.56
N LEU A 27 -9.12 -0.31 17.13
CA LEU A 27 -8.39 -1.23 18.01
C LEU A 27 -7.26 -0.53 18.76
N VAL A 28 -6.53 0.37 18.11
CA VAL A 28 -5.49 1.18 18.75
C VAL A 28 -6.07 2.25 19.69
N GLY A 29 -7.31 2.67 19.47
CA GLY A 29 -8.05 3.53 20.40
C GLY A 29 -8.56 2.83 21.66
N LEU A 30 -8.52 1.49 21.71
CA LEU A 30 -8.97 0.71 22.87
C LEU A 30 -7.83 0.53 23.88
N GLU A 31 -7.92 1.26 25.00
CA GLU A 31 -7.00 1.14 26.15
C GLU A 31 -6.73 -0.30 26.61
N PRO A 32 -7.74 -1.20 26.77
CA PRO A 32 -7.50 -2.56 27.23
C PRO A 32 -6.68 -3.42 26.25
N LEU A 33 -6.50 -2.98 25.00
CA LEU A 33 -5.60 -3.62 24.05
C LEU A 33 -4.20 -3.00 24.08
N ILE A 34 -4.11 -1.67 24.17
CA ILE A 34 -2.84 -0.96 24.11
C ILE A 34 -2.02 -1.14 25.39
N SER A 35 -2.64 -1.05 26.57
CA SER A 35 -1.95 -1.22 27.85
C SER A 35 -1.15 -2.52 27.94
N PRO A 36 -1.74 -3.72 27.74
CA PRO A 36 -0.97 -4.97 27.77
C PRO A 36 0.04 -5.05 26.63
N LEU A 37 -0.29 -4.56 25.43
CA LEU A 37 0.64 -4.55 24.30
C LEU A 37 1.93 -3.76 24.63
N THR A 38 1.78 -2.58 25.23
CA THR A 38 2.94 -1.78 25.69
C THR A 38 3.66 -2.42 26.88
N ALA A 39 2.96 -3.16 27.73
CA ALA A 39 3.60 -3.92 28.81
C ALA A 39 4.46 -5.08 28.29
N TYR A 40 4.00 -5.80 27.25
CA TYR A 40 4.77 -6.89 26.63
C TYR A 40 5.87 -6.40 25.70
N ALA A 41 5.65 -5.26 25.02
CA ALA A 41 6.59 -4.68 24.08
C ALA A 41 6.84 -3.20 24.44
N PRO A 42 7.63 -2.92 25.50
CA PRO A 42 7.88 -1.56 25.97
C PRO A 42 8.56 -0.66 24.93
N VAL A 43 9.24 -1.26 23.95
CA VAL A 43 9.81 -0.56 22.79
C VAL A 43 8.75 0.24 22.02
N LEU A 44 7.48 -0.19 22.04
CA LEU A 44 6.37 0.54 21.42
C LEU A 44 6.05 1.88 22.11
N ALA A 45 6.43 2.04 23.38
CA ALA A 45 6.25 3.28 24.13
C ALA A 45 7.39 4.29 23.88
N VAL A 46 8.51 3.87 23.30
CA VAL A 46 9.70 4.73 23.08
C VAL A 46 9.38 5.97 22.23
N PRO A 47 8.63 5.88 21.10
CA PRO A 47 8.28 7.07 20.34
C PRO A 47 7.44 8.06 21.15
N ALA A 48 6.45 7.57 21.90
CA ALA A 48 5.61 8.41 22.75
C ALA A 48 6.43 9.10 23.85
N ALA A 49 7.39 8.39 24.46
CA ALA A 49 8.32 8.96 25.44
C ALA A 49 9.23 10.04 24.83
N ALA A 50 9.55 9.94 23.54
CA ALA A 50 10.27 10.95 22.78
C ALA A 50 9.37 12.09 22.25
N GLY A 51 8.08 12.13 22.62
CA GLY A 51 7.11 13.12 22.13
C GLY A 51 6.66 12.91 20.68
N LEU A 52 6.98 11.75 20.09
CA LEU A 52 6.56 11.39 18.74
C LEU A 52 5.22 10.64 18.77
N PRO A 53 4.38 10.79 17.72
CA PRO A 53 3.18 9.97 17.58
C PRO A 53 3.55 8.49 17.58
N ALA A 54 3.08 7.76 18.59
CA ALA A 54 3.15 6.31 18.59
C ALA A 54 1.99 5.74 17.76
N LEU A 55 2.29 4.72 16.95
CA LEU A 55 1.32 3.92 16.18
C LEU A 55 0.54 4.75 15.15
N ILE A 56 -0.55 4.16 14.62
CA ILE A 56 -1.52 4.85 13.76
C ILE A 56 -2.41 5.79 14.59
N PRO A 57 -3.01 6.83 14.00
CA PRO A 57 -3.98 7.69 14.68
C PRO A 57 -5.09 6.86 15.36
N PRO A 58 -5.26 6.96 16.70
CA PRO A 58 -6.27 6.20 17.41
C PRO A 58 -7.65 6.82 17.22
N LEU A 59 -8.67 5.98 17.02
CA LEU A 59 -10.07 6.42 17.04
C LEU A 59 -10.72 5.97 18.35
N ARG A 60 -10.99 6.94 19.24
CA ARG A 60 -11.60 6.71 20.56
C ARG A 60 -12.87 7.54 20.73
N LEU A 61 -13.86 6.96 21.41
CA LEU A 61 -15.17 7.60 21.62
C LEU A 61 -15.09 8.81 22.56
N THR A 62 -14.21 8.75 23.55
CA THR A 62 -14.04 9.79 24.56
C THR A 62 -12.56 10.05 24.82
N PRO A 63 -12.17 11.27 25.24
CA PRO A 63 -10.84 11.51 25.76
C PRO A 63 -10.60 10.60 26.98
N LEU A 64 -9.46 9.91 26.99
CA LEU A 64 -9.03 9.09 28.14
C LEU A 64 -8.30 10.00 29.14
N GLY A 65 -8.35 9.66 30.44
CA GLY A 65 -8.14 10.51 31.63
C GLY A 65 -6.92 11.44 31.76
N GLY A 66 -6.11 11.63 30.72
CA GLY A 66 -5.08 12.68 30.62
C GLY A 66 -5.06 13.44 29.28
N SER A 67 -5.84 13.05 28.27
CA SER A 67 -5.91 13.77 26.99
C SER A 67 -6.95 14.88 27.03
N THR A 68 -6.56 16.11 26.70
CA THR A 68 -7.51 17.21 26.53
C THR A 68 -8.39 16.98 25.30
N TRP A 69 -9.54 17.67 25.24
CA TRP A 69 -10.41 17.68 24.05
C TRP A 69 -9.66 18.07 22.77
N GLY A 70 -8.62 18.91 22.88
CA GLY A 70 -7.77 19.27 21.76
C GLY A 70 -6.98 18.08 21.20
N PHE A 71 -6.32 17.30 22.06
CA PHE A 71 -5.63 16.08 21.63
C PHE A 71 -6.58 15.04 21.06
N TRP A 72 -7.77 14.89 21.65
CA TRP A 72 -8.81 14.03 21.11
C TRP A 72 -9.25 14.48 19.70
N ALA A 73 -9.51 15.78 19.50
CA ALA A 73 -9.87 16.32 18.20
C ALA A 73 -8.76 16.15 17.16
N ALA A 74 -7.49 16.31 17.57
CA ALA A 74 -6.33 16.08 16.71
C ALA A 74 -6.21 14.61 16.29
N ASP A 75 -6.51 13.66 17.19
CA ASP A 75 -6.55 12.24 16.84
C ASP A 75 -7.67 11.94 15.84
N VAL A 76 -8.88 12.46 16.05
CA VAL A 76 -10.01 12.32 15.11
C VAL A 76 -9.65 12.91 13.74
N ALA A 77 -9.09 14.11 13.71
CA ALA A 77 -8.63 14.75 12.47
C ALA A 77 -7.54 13.92 11.77
N GLY A 78 -6.59 13.36 12.53
CA GLY A 78 -5.57 12.45 12.02
C GLY A 78 -6.16 11.19 11.39
N VAL A 79 -7.16 10.57 12.00
CA VAL A 79 -7.88 9.42 11.44
C VAL A 79 -8.60 9.81 10.15
N LEU A 80 -9.30 10.95 10.13
CA LEU A 80 -10.00 11.43 8.93
C LEU A 80 -9.04 11.68 7.77
N VAL A 81 -7.90 12.34 8.03
CA VAL A 81 -6.87 12.61 7.01
C VAL A 81 -6.23 11.31 6.52
N MET A 82 -5.94 10.36 7.41
CA MET A 82 -5.43 9.03 7.03
C MET A 82 -6.42 8.30 6.11
N LEU A 83 -7.71 8.24 6.47
CA LEU A 83 -8.73 7.56 5.65
C LEU A 83 -8.96 8.28 4.32
N ALA A 84 -8.96 9.61 4.31
CA ALA A 84 -9.08 10.40 3.08
C ALA A 84 -7.87 10.19 2.15
N ALA A 85 -6.65 10.20 2.69
CA ALA A 85 -5.43 9.92 1.93
C ALA A 85 -5.47 8.51 1.34
N ALA A 86 -5.84 7.51 2.14
CA ALA A 86 -6.00 6.14 1.66
C ALA A 86 -7.02 6.05 0.52
N PHE A 87 -8.19 6.68 0.69
CA PHE A 87 -9.25 6.71 -0.32
C PHE A 87 -8.78 7.35 -1.63
N VAL A 88 -8.12 8.51 -1.57
CA VAL A 88 -7.61 9.22 -2.75
C VAL A 88 -6.55 8.39 -3.49
N LEU A 89 -5.58 7.82 -2.77
CA LEU A 89 -4.52 6.99 -3.35
C LEU A 89 -5.08 5.72 -4.00
N LEU A 90 -6.03 5.06 -3.34
CA LEU A 90 -6.70 3.87 -3.89
C LEU A 90 -7.55 4.21 -5.11
N ARG A 91 -8.29 5.32 -5.09
CA ARG A 91 -9.09 5.78 -6.22
C ARG A 91 -8.22 6.13 -7.42
N ALA A 92 -7.07 6.75 -7.20
CA ALA A 92 -6.08 7.00 -8.24
C ALA A 92 -5.52 5.68 -8.82
N GLY A 93 -5.28 4.69 -7.97
CA GLY A 93 -4.84 3.36 -8.37
C GLY A 93 -5.89 2.58 -9.17
N ASP A 94 -7.14 2.55 -8.71
CA ASP A 94 -8.25 1.85 -9.37
C ASP A 94 -8.52 2.39 -10.78
N ARG A 95 -8.38 3.71 -10.98
CA ARG A 95 -8.48 4.34 -12.32
C ARG A 95 -7.42 3.83 -13.30
N ARG A 96 -6.22 3.52 -12.82
CA ARG A 96 -5.12 3.04 -13.67
C ARG A 96 -5.23 1.53 -13.93
N ARG A 97 -5.63 0.74 -12.93
CA ARG A 97 -5.72 -0.73 -13.01
C ARG A 97 -6.82 -1.27 -12.08
N PRO A 98 -8.03 -1.53 -12.59
CA PRO A 98 -9.19 -1.92 -11.75
C PRO A 98 -9.11 -3.36 -11.21
N ASN A 99 -8.39 -4.26 -11.89
CA ASN A 99 -8.24 -5.67 -11.50
C ASN A 99 -6.77 -6.00 -11.14
N PRO A 100 -6.32 -5.66 -9.91
CA PRO A 100 -4.97 -6.00 -9.48
C PRO A 100 -4.82 -7.50 -9.20
N SER A 101 -3.67 -8.08 -9.58
CA SER A 101 -3.28 -9.42 -9.11
C SER A 101 -3.07 -9.42 -7.60
N ILE A 102 -3.11 -10.59 -6.96
CA ILE A 102 -2.97 -10.76 -5.49
C ILE A 102 -1.73 -10.03 -4.96
N LEU A 103 -0.57 -10.24 -5.59
CA LEU A 103 0.69 -9.60 -5.17
C LEU A 103 0.66 -8.07 -5.31
N ARG A 104 -0.02 -7.56 -6.35
CA ARG A 104 -0.20 -6.11 -6.54
C ARG A 104 -1.20 -5.53 -5.55
N ALA A 105 -2.27 -6.26 -5.21
CA ALA A 105 -3.23 -5.86 -4.19
C ALA A 105 -2.56 -5.77 -2.81
N PHE A 106 -1.71 -6.76 -2.48
CA PHE A 106 -0.87 -6.75 -1.28
C PHE A 106 0.04 -5.52 -1.25
N GLY A 107 0.90 -5.36 -2.27
CA GLY A 107 1.86 -4.26 -2.32
C GLY A 107 1.20 -2.87 -2.31
N ARG A 108 0.05 -2.76 -2.98
CA ARG A 108 -0.77 -1.53 -2.94
C ARG A 108 -1.34 -1.28 -1.54
N GLY A 109 -1.89 -2.30 -0.88
CA GLY A 109 -2.41 -2.18 0.48
C GLY A 109 -1.34 -1.71 1.47
N VAL A 110 -0.13 -2.29 1.39
CA VAL A 110 1.02 -1.89 2.21
C VAL A 110 1.40 -0.43 1.92
N GLY A 111 1.66 -0.09 0.65
CA GLY A 111 2.13 1.25 0.26
C GLY A 111 1.12 2.35 0.59
N VAL A 112 -0.17 2.11 0.37
CA VAL A 112 -1.24 3.05 0.73
C VAL A 112 -1.30 3.24 2.24
N THR A 113 -1.19 2.16 3.02
CA THR A 113 -1.23 2.23 4.49
C THR A 113 -0.07 3.06 5.03
N VAL A 114 1.15 2.84 4.55
CA VAL A 114 2.33 3.63 4.93
C VAL A 114 2.09 5.13 4.72
N LEU A 115 1.68 5.52 3.51
CA LEU A 115 1.47 6.93 3.17
C LEU A 115 0.30 7.55 3.96
N ALA A 116 -0.78 6.79 4.14
CA ALA A 116 -1.95 7.24 4.89
C ALA A 116 -1.62 7.47 6.37
N VAL A 117 -0.86 6.56 7.00
CA VAL A 117 -0.43 6.67 8.39
C VAL A 117 0.49 7.87 8.58
N ILE A 118 1.45 8.08 7.68
CA ILE A 118 2.29 9.29 7.68
C ILE A 118 1.41 10.55 7.63
N ALA A 119 0.46 10.60 6.69
CA ALA A 119 -0.42 11.77 6.56
C ALA A 119 -1.24 12.04 7.84
N GLY A 120 -1.83 11.00 8.44
CA GLY A 120 -2.60 11.14 9.67
C GLY A 120 -1.75 11.55 10.88
N ASN A 121 -0.55 10.98 11.03
CA ASN A 121 0.35 11.33 12.13
C ASN A 121 1.05 12.69 11.95
N LEU A 122 1.17 13.20 10.72
CA LEU A 122 1.62 14.57 10.50
C LEU A 122 0.64 15.58 11.09
N VAL A 123 -0.68 15.35 10.98
CA VAL A 123 -1.70 16.21 11.62
C VAL A 123 -1.48 16.26 13.13
N ARG A 124 -1.25 15.09 13.75
CA ARG A 124 -0.96 14.98 15.20
C ARG A 124 0.33 15.69 15.56
N GLY A 125 1.40 15.50 14.78
CA GLY A 125 2.70 16.14 14.98
C GLY A 125 2.62 17.67 14.90
N VAL A 126 1.91 18.20 13.89
CA VAL A 126 1.68 19.64 13.71
C VAL A 126 0.84 20.22 14.85
N PHE A 127 -0.22 19.52 15.27
CA PHE A 127 -0.99 19.96 16.43
C PHE A 127 -0.13 20.02 17.70
N SER A 128 0.63 18.97 17.97
CA SER A 128 1.54 18.90 19.13
C SER A 128 2.61 19.99 19.09
N SER A 129 3.12 20.37 17.91
CA SER A 129 4.10 21.45 17.81
C SER A 129 3.57 22.80 18.24
N PHE A 130 2.31 23.09 17.92
CA PHE A 130 1.65 24.31 18.40
C PHE A 130 1.31 24.23 19.88
N ALA A 131 0.83 23.07 20.35
CA ALA A 131 0.47 22.89 21.76
C ALA A 131 1.68 23.05 22.70
N VAL A 132 2.86 22.62 22.28
CA VAL A 132 4.10 22.67 23.09
C VAL A 132 4.98 23.88 22.75
N HIS A 133 4.58 24.74 21.80
CA HIS A 133 5.35 25.91 21.38
C HIS A 133 6.80 25.57 20.97
N MET A 134 6.96 24.54 20.14
CA MET A 134 8.30 24.12 19.69
C MET A 134 8.99 25.19 18.84
N ASP A 135 10.30 25.35 19.02
CA ASP A 135 11.12 26.14 18.11
C ASP A 135 11.21 25.46 16.72
N PHE A 136 11.62 26.21 15.71
CA PHE A 136 11.65 25.73 14.33
C PHE A 136 12.60 24.53 14.11
N GLY A 137 13.75 24.51 14.80
CA GLY A 137 14.72 23.42 14.68
C GLY A 137 14.16 22.12 15.26
N THR A 138 13.59 22.21 16.47
CA THR A 138 12.92 21.09 17.12
C THR A 138 11.71 20.61 16.31
N TYR A 139 10.94 21.53 15.73
CA TYR A 139 9.82 21.18 14.83
C TYR A 139 10.28 20.37 13.62
N LEU A 140 11.34 20.79 12.92
CA LEU A 140 11.85 20.05 11.76
C LEU A 140 12.38 18.67 12.15
N GLY A 141 13.16 18.60 13.24
CA GLY A 141 13.72 17.34 13.74
C GLY A 141 12.63 16.34 14.14
N THR A 142 11.64 16.80 14.92
CA THR A 142 10.49 15.97 15.33
C THR A 142 9.60 15.59 14.15
N THR A 143 9.43 16.45 13.15
CA THR A 143 8.69 16.13 11.92
C THR A 143 9.37 15.02 11.12
N ALA A 144 10.69 15.11 10.92
CA ALA A 144 11.45 14.07 10.22
C ALA A 144 11.39 12.73 10.97
N ALA A 145 11.58 12.76 12.30
CA ALA A 145 11.47 11.57 13.14
C ALA A 145 10.05 10.99 13.11
N ASN A 146 9.01 11.82 13.14
CA ASN A 146 7.61 11.40 13.02
C ASN A 146 7.35 10.70 11.68
N ILE A 147 7.87 11.23 10.57
CA ILE A 147 7.75 10.58 9.26
C ILE A 147 8.42 9.20 9.27
N ALA A 148 9.64 9.09 9.79
CA ALA A 148 10.37 7.82 9.84
C ALA A 148 9.66 6.77 10.71
N VAL A 149 9.23 7.15 11.92
CA VAL A 149 8.49 6.27 12.84
C VAL A 149 7.13 5.88 12.25
N SER A 150 6.41 6.84 11.66
CA SER A 150 5.12 6.58 11.00
C SER A 150 5.28 5.67 9.78
N ALA A 151 6.37 5.77 9.04
CA ALA A 151 6.66 4.86 7.94
C ALA A 151 6.89 3.43 8.44
N LEU A 152 7.62 3.26 9.54
CA LEU A 152 7.89 1.96 10.15
C LEU A 152 6.60 1.30 10.67
N PHE A 153 5.81 2.03 11.46
CA PHE A 153 4.54 1.52 11.97
C PHE A 153 3.50 1.34 10.87
N GLY A 154 3.45 2.26 9.91
CA GLY A 154 2.64 2.15 8.71
C GLY A 154 3.00 0.93 7.87
N ALA A 155 4.28 0.54 7.81
CA ALA A 155 4.70 -0.69 7.15
C ALA A 155 4.20 -1.92 7.91
N ALA A 156 4.39 -1.96 9.24
CA ALA A 156 3.93 -3.06 10.08
C ALA A 156 2.41 -3.28 9.99
N VAL A 157 1.62 -2.21 10.13
CA VAL A 157 0.15 -2.26 9.95
C VAL A 157 -0.21 -2.55 8.49
N GLY A 158 0.55 -1.98 7.57
CA GLY A 158 0.40 -2.18 6.14
C GLY A 158 0.54 -3.63 5.70
N LEU A 159 1.35 -4.44 6.39
CA LEU A 159 1.42 -5.89 6.13
C LEU A 159 0.07 -6.56 6.42
N ILE A 160 -0.56 -6.25 7.55
CA ILE A 160 -1.88 -6.78 7.94
C ILE A 160 -2.95 -6.34 6.91
N VAL A 161 -2.96 -5.04 6.58
CA VAL A 161 -3.89 -4.46 5.61
C VAL A 161 -3.66 -5.02 4.19
N GLY A 162 -2.40 -5.23 3.82
CA GLY A 162 -2.00 -5.84 2.55
C GLY A 162 -2.48 -7.28 2.44
N VAL A 163 -2.36 -8.09 3.51
CA VAL A 163 -2.92 -9.45 3.54
C VAL A 163 -4.43 -9.41 3.35
N ALA A 164 -5.15 -8.53 4.04
CA ALA A 164 -6.59 -8.39 3.87
C ALA A 164 -6.97 -8.05 2.40
N ALA A 165 -6.24 -7.12 1.79
CA ALA A 165 -6.42 -6.76 0.38
C ALA A 165 -6.13 -7.94 -0.57
N ALA A 166 -5.08 -8.71 -0.31
CA ALA A 166 -4.68 -9.88 -1.07
C ALA A 166 -5.73 -11.00 -0.99
N VAL A 167 -6.27 -11.28 0.20
CA VAL A 167 -7.35 -12.26 0.42
C VAL A 167 -8.60 -11.88 -0.36
N VAL A 168 -9.01 -10.61 -0.31
CA VAL A 168 -10.18 -10.13 -1.06
C VAL A 168 -9.95 -10.24 -2.57
N ALA A 169 -8.74 -9.93 -3.07
CA ALA A 169 -8.39 -10.12 -4.47
C ALA A 169 -8.44 -11.60 -4.89
N ALA A 170 -7.94 -12.52 -4.05
CA ALA A 170 -7.96 -13.95 -4.30
C ALA A 170 -9.40 -14.50 -4.37
N VAL A 171 -10.27 -14.07 -3.45
CA VAL A 171 -11.69 -14.47 -3.43
C VAL A 171 -12.43 -13.92 -4.66
N ALA A 172 -12.15 -12.69 -5.08
CA ALA A 172 -12.75 -12.11 -6.27
C ALA A 172 -12.34 -12.86 -7.55
N GLY A 173 -11.05 -13.22 -7.68
CA GLY A 173 -10.55 -14.00 -8.83
C GLY A 173 -11.19 -15.38 -8.97
N ARG A 174 -11.40 -16.09 -7.85
CA ARG A 174 -12.05 -17.42 -7.86
C ARG A 174 -13.52 -17.36 -8.32
N ARG A 175 -14.25 -16.30 -7.99
CA ARG A 175 -15.65 -16.15 -8.42
C ARG A 175 -15.78 -15.93 -9.92
N LEU A 176 -14.83 -15.21 -10.53
CA LEU A 176 -14.79 -15.02 -11.98
C LEU A 176 -14.53 -16.36 -12.69
N ALA A 177 -13.54 -17.13 -12.23
CA ALA A 177 -13.25 -18.46 -12.81
C ALA A 177 -14.43 -19.45 -12.67
N ALA A 178 -15.17 -19.39 -11.56
CA ALA A 178 -16.36 -20.23 -11.36
C ALA A 178 -17.60 -19.77 -12.16
N SER A 179 -17.59 -18.55 -12.71
CA SER A 179 -18.67 -18.01 -13.55
C SER A 179 -18.46 -18.30 -15.04
N ASP A 180 -17.34 -18.92 -15.42
CA ASP A 180 -17.04 -19.46 -16.76
C ASP A 180 -17.15 -21.02 -16.86
N PRO A 181 -18.21 -21.72 -16.40
CA PRO A 181 -18.35 -23.15 -16.66
C PRO A 181 -18.86 -23.52 -18.07
N GLU A 182 -19.24 -22.55 -18.92
CA GLU A 182 -20.07 -22.83 -20.12
C GLU A 182 -19.31 -22.79 -21.46
N ALA A 183 -17.99 -22.56 -21.46
CA ALA A 183 -17.18 -22.53 -22.70
C ALA A 183 -16.31 -23.79 -22.92
N SER A 184 -16.47 -24.81 -22.09
CA SER A 184 -15.75 -26.09 -22.22
C SER A 184 -16.74 -27.25 -22.22
N GLY A 185 -17.68 -27.22 -23.16
CA GLY A 185 -18.41 -28.42 -23.54
C GLY A 185 -17.43 -29.48 -24.05
N PRO A 186 -17.64 -30.76 -23.72
CA PRO A 186 -16.81 -31.84 -24.24
C PRO A 186 -17.14 -32.04 -25.73
N GLU A 187 -16.24 -31.64 -26.63
CA GLU A 187 -16.19 -32.22 -27.96
C GLU A 187 -15.79 -33.69 -27.80
N ALA A 188 -16.79 -34.53 -27.59
CA ALA A 188 -16.69 -35.96 -27.71
C ALA A 188 -16.52 -36.33 -29.19
N SER A 189 -15.30 -36.76 -29.52
CA SER A 189 -14.98 -37.87 -30.42
C SER A 189 -15.57 -37.88 -31.83
N ASP A 190 -14.70 -37.69 -32.83
CA ASP A 190 -14.78 -38.47 -34.07
C ASP A 190 -13.47 -39.27 -34.25
N PRO A 191 -13.50 -40.62 -34.20
CA PRO A 191 -12.34 -41.48 -34.45
C PRO A 191 -12.50 -42.27 -35.76
N ALA A 192 -11.89 -41.81 -36.85
CA ALA A 192 -11.57 -42.57 -38.07
C ALA A 192 -10.82 -41.63 -39.04
N ALA A 193 -9.76 -41.94 -39.78
CA ALA A 193 -9.00 -43.15 -40.02
C ALA A 193 -7.62 -42.75 -40.61
N SER A 194 -6.64 -43.62 -40.38
CA SER A 194 -5.33 -43.84 -41.03
C SER A 194 -4.96 -43.07 -42.33
N ASP A 195 -3.72 -42.57 -42.44
CA ASP A 195 -2.65 -43.31 -43.15
C ASP A 195 -1.22 -42.72 -42.90
N PRO A 196 -0.15 -43.54 -42.88
CA PRO A 196 1.24 -43.12 -42.68
C PRO A 196 2.14 -43.35 -43.92
N ALA A 197 3.01 -42.39 -44.26
CA ALA A 197 4.24 -42.52 -45.06
C ALA A 197 4.65 -41.12 -45.56
N ALA A 198 5.90 -40.71 -45.73
CA ALA A 198 7.21 -41.25 -45.45
C ALA A 198 8.22 -40.12 -45.77
N SER A 199 9.43 -40.26 -45.25
CA SER A 199 10.68 -39.73 -45.83
C SER A 199 11.09 -38.27 -45.54
N ALA A 200 12.00 -38.17 -44.57
CA ALA A 200 13.20 -37.30 -44.62
C ALA A 200 14.14 -37.77 -45.80
N PRO A 201 15.35 -37.22 -46.08
CA PRO A 201 16.17 -36.30 -45.26
C PRO A 201 17.08 -35.28 -46.05
N VAL A 202 17.98 -34.63 -45.29
CA VAL A 202 19.30 -34.03 -45.63
C VAL A 202 19.36 -32.74 -46.48
N SER A 203 19.97 -31.66 -45.95
CA SER A 203 21.41 -31.37 -46.14
C SER A 203 21.79 -29.87 -46.05
N SER A 204 22.65 -29.59 -45.07
CA SER A 204 23.93 -28.84 -45.15
C SER A 204 24.03 -27.31 -45.24
N ALA A 205 25.07 -26.89 -44.49
CA ALA A 205 25.98 -25.75 -44.66
C ALA A 205 25.49 -24.37 -44.17
N ALA A 206 25.97 -23.87 -43.03
CA ALA A 206 27.32 -23.34 -42.74
C ALA A 206 27.53 -21.93 -43.31
N THR A 207 27.87 -20.98 -42.41
CA THR A 207 28.72 -19.76 -42.56
C THR A 207 28.47 -18.96 -41.25
N GLU A 208 29.31 -19.03 -40.22
CA GLU A 208 30.62 -18.36 -40.06
C GLU A 208 30.53 -16.83 -39.86
N ALA A 209 30.42 -16.44 -38.58
CA ALA A 209 31.22 -15.41 -37.88
C ALA A 209 31.20 -13.93 -38.39
N PRO A 210 32.02 -13.01 -37.82
CA PRO A 210 31.65 -12.13 -36.69
C PRO A 210 31.90 -10.63 -36.98
N ALA A 211 31.28 -9.71 -36.23
CA ALA A 211 31.63 -8.27 -36.09
C ALA A 211 30.43 -7.55 -35.43
N ASP A 212 30.53 -6.48 -34.64
CA ASP A 212 31.65 -5.68 -34.21
C ASP A 212 31.22 -4.90 -32.96
N THR A 213 32.25 -4.49 -32.23
CA THR A 213 32.33 -3.44 -31.22
C THR A 213 31.37 -2.24 -31.36
N ASN A 214 30.80 -1.77 -30.24
CA ASN A 214 30.85 -0.34 -29.92
C ASN A 214 30.63 -0.04 -28.40
N PRO A 215 31.67 0.33 -27.66
CA PRO A 215 31.56 1.03 -26.38
C PRO A 215 31.65 2.54 -26.63
N ALA A 216 30.55 3.27 -26.52
CA ALA A 216 30.58 4.73 -26.33
C ALA A 216 30.75 4.99 -24.82
N VAL A 217 31.96 5.29 -24.35
CA VAL A 217 32.58 6.63 -24.28
C VAL A 217 31.79 7.59 -23.39
N THR A 218 32.26 7.63 -22.14
CA THR A 218 32.48 8.80 -21.27
C THR A 218 32.22 10.18 -21.87
N GLU A 219 31.34 10.95 -21.21
CA GLU A 219 31.46 12.41 -21.16
C GLU A 219 31.55 12.85 -19.69
N SER A 220 32.79 13.11 -19.29
CA SER A 220 33.17 13.85 -18.10
C SER A 220 32.94 15.35 -18.35
N ALA A 221 32.10 16.00 -17.55
CA ALA A 221 32.04 17.46 -17.48
C ALA A 221 32.78 17.94 -16.21
N PRO A 222 33.81 18.80 -16.33
CA PRO A 222 34.43 19.48 -15.21
C PRO A 222 33.82 20.88 -15.00
N ALA A 223 33.96 21.34 -13.75
CA ALA A 223 34.12 22.72 -13.33
C ALA A 223 33.02 23.73 -13.69
N ASP A 224 32.42 24.34 -12.66
CA ASP A 224 32.79 25.74 -12.45
C ASP A 224 32.72 26.17 -10.99
N ALA A 225 33.70 26.98 -10.65
CA ALA A 225 33.86 27.65 -9.37
C ALA A 225 33.51 29.14 -9.57
N ARG A 226 33.16 29.78 -8.46
CA ARG A 226 33.14 31.24 -8.19
C ARG A 226 31.79 31.94 -8.35
N GLY A 227 31.38 32.48 -7.21
CA GLY A 227 30.34 33.45 -6.93
C GLY A 227 30.32 33.63 -5.43
#